data_AF-A0A7S2HG61-F1
#
_entry.id   AF-A0A7S2HG61-F1
#
_cell.length_a   1.000
_cell.length_b   1.000
_cell.length_c   1.000
_cell.angle_alpha   90.00
_cell.angle_beta   90.00
_cell.angle_gamma   90.00
#
_symmetry.space_group_name_H-M   'P 1'
#
loop_
_entity.id
_entity.type
_entity.pdbx_description
1 polymer ?
#
loop_
_entity_poly.entity_id
_entity_poly.type
_entity_poly.pdbx_seq_one_letter_code
_entity_poly.pdbx_strand_id
1 'polypeptide(L)'
;MIKAFKLTTTELRMNFVQLAIFGIGVGFLRNPSIARWISKHCSVFPSTPERNFEPLSIIDWVAHYSINVYGLGVLQEMLIEQKGAQQQPRPRRKSLSLVFAMQQFMGLIVMLSHSLVDKNTAAEHALLDFGYFILQISNFATGFVVLFPFYGWVTLLPIAHLVLKEEITFKNVSGIVLNTFALLSILASPKNDFPLLFKLSFVFMSLMPVVALKFDTSTDFGHTMASSYLSAVVVLMRASLQNQASHGISAKKHA
;
A
#
# COMPACT_ATOMS: atom_id res chain seq x y z
N MET A 1 -19.89 -4.39 -18.06
CA MET A 1 -18.91 -3.75 -17.15
C MET A 1 -18.46 -4.78 -16.13
N ILE A 2 -17.16 -5.07 -16.05
CA ILE A 2 -16.61 -6.08 -15.13
C ILE A 2 -16.82 -5.60 -13.69
N LYS A 3 -17.43 -6.42 -12.80
CA LYS A 3 -17.74 -6.05 -11.40
C LYS A 3 -16.54 -5.46 -10.65
N ALA A 4 -15.33 -5.91 -11.01
CA ALA A 4 -14.05 -5.43 -10.48
C ALA A 4 -13.82 -3.91 -10.55
N PHE A 5 -14.47 -3.19 -11.49
CA PHE A 5 -14.33 -1.74 -11.62
C PHE A 5 -15.46 -0.96 -10.96
N LYS A 6 -16.55 -1.63 -10.55
CA LYS A 6 -17.68 -0.96 -9.92
C LYS A 6 -17.36 -0.67 -8.46
N LEU A 7 -17.32 0.61 -8.08
CA LEU A 7 -17.22 1.03 -6.68
C LEU A 7 -18.60 0.98 -6.01
N THR A 8 -18.63 0.51 -4.77
CA THR A 8 -19.79 0.55 -3.89
C THR A 8 -19.99 1.96 -3.35
N THR A 9 -21.19 2.25 -2.84
CA THR A 9 -21.49 3.54 -2.19
C THR A 9 -20.54 3.84 -1.03
N THR A 10 -20.16 2.83 -0.25
CA THR A 10 -19.22 2.98 0.87
C THR A 10 -17.82 3.32 0.36
N GLU A 11 -17.33 2.65 -0.67
CA GLU A 11 -16.03 2.96 -1.27
C GLU A 11 -16.00 4.39 -1.83
N LEU A 12 -17.05 4.82 -2.53
CA LEU A 12 -17.16 6.20 -3.01
C LEU A 12 -17.07 7.22 -1.86
N ARG A 13 -17.75 6.96 -0.75
CA ARG A 13 -17.69 7.81 0.45
C ARG A 13 -16.30 7.84 1.08
N MET A 14 -15.65 6.68 1.23
CA MET A 14 -14.30 6.60 1.78
C MET A 14 -13.29 7.34 0.90
N ASN A 15 -13.40 7.19 -0.42
CA ASN A 15 -12.57 7.92 -1.38
C ASN A 15 -12.80 9.42 -1.34
N PHE A 16 -14.05 9.87 -1.21
CA PHE A 16 -14.36 11.29 -1.02
C PHE A 16 -13.72 11.85 0.26
N VAL A 17 -13.80 11.09 1.37
CA VAL A 17 -13.13 11.46 2.62
C VAL A 17 -11.61 11.51 2.45
N GLN A 18 -11.01 10.53 1.77
CA GLN A 18 -9.57 10.53 1.49
C GLN A 18 -9.15 11.74 0.66
N LEU A 19 -9.90 12.10 -0.39
CA LEU A 19 -9.65 13.31 -1.18
C LEU A 19 -9.78 14.59 -0.36
N ALA A 20 -10.77 14.67 0.53
CA ALA A 20 -10.93 15.82 1.41
C ALA A 20 -9.73 15.94 2.37
N ILE A 21 -9.30 14.84 2.99
CA ILE A 21 -8.11 14.79 3.85
C ILE A 21 -6.87 15.20 3.06
N PHE A 22 -6.70 14.68 1.84
CA PHE A 22 -5.61 15.04 0.95
C PHE A 22 -5.60 16.54 0.66
N GLY A 23 -6.72 17.12 0.20
CA GLY A 23 -6.83 18.54 -0.11
C GLY A 23 -6.56 19.45 1.09
N ILE A 24 -7.08 19.08 2.27
CA ILE A 24 -6.79 19.78 3.53
C ILE A 24 -5.30 19.67 3.88
N GLY A 25 -4.71 18.47 3.74
CA GLY A 25 -3.30 18.22 3.97
C GLY A 25 -2.40 19.06 3.07
N VAL A 26 -2.69 19.14 1.77
CA VAL A 26 -1.98 20.03 0.82
C VAL A 26 -2.08 21.49 1.27
N GLY A 27 -3.28 21.94 1.67
CA GLY A 27 -3.49 23.30 2.19
C GLY A 27 -2.62 23.61 3.43
N PHE A 28 -2.55 22.68 4.38
CA PHE A 28 -1.70 22.82 5.57
C PHE A 28 -0.21 22.78 5.23
N LEU A 29 0.23 21.87 4.36
CA LEU A 29 1.65 21.74 4.02
C LEU A 29 2.19 22.93 3.23
N ARG A 30 1.32 23.70 2.56
CA ARG A 30 1.69 24.98 1.95
C ARG A 30 1.96 26.09 2.97
N ASN A 31 1.58 25.92 4.25
CA ASN A 31 1.96 26.83 5.31
C ASN A 31 3.44 26.61 5.70
N PRO A 32 4.31 27.64 5.62
CA PRO A 32 5.74 27.48 5.89
C PRO A 32 6.09 26.99 7.30
N SER A 33 5.27 27.29 8.30
CA SER A 33 5.50 26.84 9.68
C SER A 33 5.20 25.35 9.83
N ILE A 34 4.15 24.87 9.18
CA ILE A 34 3.81 23.44 9.17
C ILE A 34 4.85 22.67 8.35
N ALA A 35 5.22 23.17 7.17
CA ALA A 35 6.23 22.54 6.33
C ALA A 35 7.57 22.39 7.07
N ARG A 36 8.05 23.45 7.75
CA ARG A 36 9.25 23.39 8.59
C ARG A 36 9.13 22.39 9.74
N TRP A 37 7.96 22.33 10.38
CA TRP A 37 7.70 21.36 11.43
C TRP A 37 7.79 19.92 10.90
N ILE A 38 7.18 19.65 9.74
CA ILE A 38 7.25 18.35 9.06
C ILE A 38 8.69 18.00 8.69
N SER A 39 9.42 18.91 8.04
CA SER A 39 10.82 18.70 7.69
C SER A 39 11.64 18.27 8.91
N LYS A 40 11.49 18.99 10.02
CA LYS A 40 12.24 18.70 11.26
C LYS A 40 11.93 17.32 11.84
N HIS A 41 10.67 16.87 11.82
CA HIS A 41 10.27 15.63 12.48
C HIS A 41 10.36 14.42 11.57
N CYS A 42 10.26 14.59 10.26
CA CYS A 42 10.35 13.50 9.29
C CYS A 42 11.78 13.31 8.74
N SER A 43 12.69 14.28 8.88
CA SER A 43 14.10 14.12 8.48
C SER A 43 14.90 13.15 9.35
N VAL A 44 14.29 12.54 10.37
CA VAL A 44 14.92 11.51 11.23
C VAL A 44 14.91 10.13 10.58
N PHE A 45 14.11 9.95 9.52
CA PHE A 45 14.02 8.67 8.80
C PHE A 45 15.15 8.53 7.78
N PRO A 46 15.59 7.29 7.46
CA PRO A 46 16.68 7.07 6.51
C PRO A 46 16.40 7.72 5.16
N SER A 47 17.40 8.46 4.67
CA SER A 47 17.25 9.25 3.45
C SER A 47 17.20 8.38 2.20
N THR A 48 16.27 8.69 1.33
CA THR A 48 16.32 8.25 -0.06
C THR A 48 17.34 9.12 -0.81
N PRO A 49 18.24 8.52 -1.63
CA PRO A 49 19.21 9.30 -2.38
C PRO A 49 18.48 10.35 -3.20
N GLU A 50 19.04 11.55 -3.25
CA GLU A 50 18.44 12.70 -3.93
C GLU A 50 17.91 12.28 -5.30
N ARG A 51 16.60 12.36 -5.46
CA ARG A 51 15.95 12.27 -6.75
C ARG A 51 15.39 13.65 -7.04
N ASN A 52 15.81 14.22 -8.15
CA ASN A 52 15.16 15.40 -8.69
C ASN A 52 13.82 14.96 -9.27
N PHE A 53 12.80 14.82 -8.42
CA PHE A 53 11.48 14.46 -8.87
C PHE A 53 10.90 15.60 -9.69
N GLU A 54 10.44 15.27 -10.90
CA GLU A 54 9.63 16.18 -11.69
C GLU A 54 8.19 16.23 -11.13
N PRO A 55 7.48 17.36 -11.30
CA PRO A 55 6.06 17.41 -11.04
C PRO A 55 5.32 16.31 -11.81
N LEU A 56 4.46 15.55 -11.12
CA LEU A 56 3.73 14.46 -11.75
C LEU A 56 2.78 14.97 -12.84
N SER A 57 2.73 14.25 -13.97
CA SER A 57 1.72 14.48 -15.00
C SER A 57 0.31 14.18 -14.46
N ILE A 58 -0.72 14.69 -15.12
CA ILE A 58 -2.13 14.39 -14.76
C ILE A 58 -2.40 12.89 -14.83
N ILE A 59 -1.78 12.19 -15.80
CA ILE A 59 -1.94 10.75 -15.97
C ILE A 59 -1.35 10.02 -14.76
N ASP A 60 -0.16 10.41 -14.31
CA ASP A 60 0.48 9.76 -13.18
C ASP A 60 -0.26 10.05 -11.85
N TRP A 61 -0.81 11.26 -11.69
CA TRP A 61 -1.72 11.58 -10.58
C TRP A 61 -2.95 10.66 -10.58
N VAL A 62 -3.58 10.45 -11.74
CA VAL A 62 -4.74 9.56 -11.86
C VAL A 62 -4.34 8.11 -11.56
N ALA A 63 -3.17 7.66 -12.02
CA ALA A 63 -2.67 6.32 -11.75
C ALA A 63 -2.44 6.10 -10.25
N HIS A 64 -1.71 7.00 -9.58
CA HIS A 64 -1.46 6.95 -8.13
C HIS A 64 -2.75 7.01 -7.31
N TYR A 65 -3.67 7.89 -7.69
CA TYR A 65 -4.95 7.99 -7.01
C TYR A 65 -5.78 6.72 -7.22
N SER A 66 -5.74 6.11 -8.41
CA SER A 66 -6.46 4.85 -8.66
C SER A 66 -5.94 3.69 -7.79
N ILE A 67 -4.63 3.60 -7.53
CA ILE A 67 -4.04 2.62 -6.60
C ILE A 67 -4.64 2.78 -5.21
N ASN A 68 -4.72 4.02 -4.72
CA ASN A 68 -5.31 4.34 -3.43
C ASN A 68 -6.82 3.97 -3.40
N VAL A 69 -7.55 4.34 -4.45
CA VAL A 69 -8.99 4.07 -4.56
C VAL A 69 -9.31 2.59 -4.49
N TYR A 70 -8.62 1.78 -5.30
CA TYR A 70 -8.84 0.34 -5.31
C TYR A 70 -8.23 -0.33 -4.08
N GLY A 71 -7.15 0.21 -3.52
CA GLY A 71 -6.51 -0.27 -2.30
C GLY A 71 -7.38 -0.10 -1.06
N LEU A 72 -8.10 1.02 -0.95
CA LEU A 72 -9.15 1.20 0.07
C LEU A 72 -10.27 0.16 -0.10
N GLY A 73 -10.65 -0.17 -1.33
CA GLY A 73 -11.59 -1.25 -1.62
C GLY A 73 -11.10 -2.59 -1.12
N VAL A 74 -9.83 -2.94 -1.37
CA VAL A 74 -9.21 -4.18 -0.82
C VAL A 74 -9.28 -4.20 0.70
N LEU A 75 -8.90 -3.10 1.37
CA LEU A 75 -8.97 -2.98 2.83
C LEU A 75 -10.41 -3.14 3.35
N GLN A 76 -11.38 -2.48 2.71
CA GLN A 76 -12.78 -2.58 3.09
C GLN A 76 -13.30 -4.01 2.99
N GLU A 77 -13.05 -4.71 1.88
CA GLU A 77 -13.50 -6.11 1.70
C GLU A 77 -12.88 -7.03 2.76
N MET A 78 -11.59 -6.86 3.08
CA MET A 78 -10.95 -7.62 4.16
C MET A 78 -11.58 -7.36 5.54
N LEU A 79 -12.03 -6.14 5.81
CA LEU A 79 -12.69 -5.77 7.07
C LEU A 79 -14.15 -6.22 7.14
N ILE A 80 -14.89 -6.18 6.02
CA ILE A 80 -16.28 -6.67 5.94
C ILE A 80 -16.32 -8.17 6.21
N GLU A 81 -15.45 -8.95 5.56
CA GLU A 81 -15.40 -10.39 5.77
C GLU A 81 -15.08 -10.77 7.22
N GLN A 82 -14.26 -9.96 7.92
CA GLN A 82 -13.99 -10.17 9.35
C GLN A 82 -15.24 -9.98 10.22
N LYS A 83 -16.11 -9.02 9.88
CA LYS A 83 -17.36 -8.77 10.63
C LYS A 83 -18.45 -9.82 10.31
N GLY A 84 -18.45 -10.37 9.09
CA GLY A 84 -19.45 -11.35 8.63
C GLY A 84 -19.14 -12.82 8.96
N ALA A 85 -17.91 -13.12 9.41
CA ALA A 85 -17.51 -14.49 9.74
C ALA A 85 -18.09 -14.95 11.10
N GLN A 86 -19.24 -15.63 11.06
CA GLN A 86 -19.77 -16.42 12.20
C GLN A 86 -18.84 -17.58 12.61
N GLN A 87 -17.86 -17.93 11.78
CA GLN A 87 -16.85 -18.94 12.06
C GLN A 87 -15.50 -18.26 12.30
N GLN A 88 -15.09 -18.19 13.57
CA GLN A 88 -13.79 -17.83 14.14
C GLN A 88 -13.01 -16.64 13.50
N PRO A 89 -12.51 -15.68 14.31
CA PRO A 89 -11.68 -14.60 13.79
C PRO A 89 -10.48 -15.18 13.02
N ARG A 90 -10.25 -14.68 11.79
CA ARG A 90 -9.10 -15.06 10.96
C ARG A 90 -7.93 -14.12 11.26
N PRO A 91 -7.01 -14.47 12.17
CA PRO A 91 -5.99 -13.53 12.66
C PRO A 91 -5.07 -13.05 11.52
N ARG A 92 -4.79 -13.90 10.51
CA ARG A 92 -4.03 -13.52 9.30
C ARG A 92 -4.67 -12.36 8.55
N ARG A 93 -6.00 -12.38 8.36
CA ARG A 93 -6.73 -11.31 7.66
C ARG A 93 -6.69 -10.01 8.45
N LYS A 94 -6.87 -10.07 9.77
CA LYS A 94 -6.80 -8.89 10.65
C LYS A 94 -5.43 -8.24 10.57
N SER A 95 -4.39 -9.03 10.72
CA SER A 95 -3.01 -8.54 10.69
C SER A 95 -2.61 -8.05 9.29
N LEU A 96 -3.07 -8.70 8.22
CA LEU A 96 -2.86 -8.18 6.86
C LEU A 96 -3.66 -6.90 6.59
N SER A 97 -4.85 -6.73 7.16
CA SER A 97 -5.63 -5.48 7.05
C SER A 97 -4.88 -4.30 7.67
N LEU A 98 -4.18 -4.52 8.79
CA LEU A 98 -3.31 -3.50 9.39
C LEU A 98 -2.18 -3.10 8.43
N VAL A 99 -1.53 -4.08 7.79
CA VAL A 99 -0.48 -3.83 6.81
C VAL A 99 -1.00 -3.03 5.61
N PHE A 100 -2.18 -3.38 5.08
CA PHE A 100 -2.80 -2.61 4.00
C PHE A 100 -3.18 -1.20 4.44
N ALA A 101 -3.68 -1.01 5.66
CA ALA A 101 -3.96 0.33 6.19
C ALA A 101 -2.69 1.19 6.24
N MET A 102 -1.54 0.61 6.62
CA MET A 102 -0.25 1.30 6.55
C MET A 102 0.15 1.65 5.11
N GLN A 103 -0.07 0.75 4.16
CA GLN A 103 0.19 1.03 2.74
C GLN A 103 -0.70 2.15 2.19
N GLN A 104 -1.98 2.22 2.60
CA GLN A 104 -2.87 3.33 2.22
C GLN A 104 -2.42 4.66 2.85
N PHE A 105 -2.00 4.63 4.12
CA PHE A 105 -1.44 5.80 4.78
C PHE A 105 -0.16 6.28 4.09
N MET A 106 0.73 5.36 3.71
CA MET A 106 1.92 5.65 2.92
C MET A 106 1.57 6.27 1.56
N GLY A 107 0.59 5.71 0.83
CA GLY A 107 0.14 6.25 -0.44
C GLY A 107 -0.31 7.71 -0.33
N LEU A 108 -1.04 8.05 0.74
CA LEU A 108 -1.42 9.43 1.03
C LEU A 108 -0.21 10.34 1.33
N ILE A 109 0.77 9.86 2.11
CA ILE A 109 2.00 10.61 2.42
C ILE A 109 2.80 10.89 1.14
N VAL A 110 2.96 9.90 0.27
CA VAL A 110 3.69 10.05 -1.00
C VAL A 110 2.97 11.05 -1.91
N MET A 111 1.63 10.98 -2.01
CA MET A 111 0.86 12.00 -2.74
C MET A 111 1.03 13.41 -2.13
N LEU A 112 1.05 13.53 -0.80
CA LEU A 112 1.29 14.82 -0.13
C LEU A 112 2.71 15.34 -0.40
N SER A 113 3.72 14.47 -0.38
CA SER A 113 5.09 14.81 -0.76
C SER A 113 5.14 15.35 -2.20
N HIS A 114 4.56 14.64 -3.17
CA HIS A 114 4.52 15.10 -4.57
C HIS A 114 3.79 16.44 -4.76
N SER A 115 2.85 16.80 -3.88
CA SER A 115 2.19 18.11 -3.93
C SER A 115 3.11 19.29 -3.55
N LEU A 116 4.29 18.99 -2.98
CA LEU A 116 5.29 19.96 -2.53
C LEU A 116 6.49 20.10 -3.48
N VAL A 117 6.56 19.29 -4.54
CA VAL A 117 7.57 19.44 -5.61
C VAL A 117 7.54 20.87 -6.12
N ASP A 118 8.72 21.48 -6.26
CA ASP A 118 8.94 22.90 -6.62
C ASP A 118 8.32 23.95 -5.67
N LYS A 119 7.80 23.53 -4.50
CA LYS A 119 7.22 24.44 -3.49
C LYS A 119 8.00 24.42 -2.19
N ASN A 120 8.40 23.24 -1.71
CA ASN A 120 9.17 23.09 -0.48
C ASN A 120 9.94 21.76 -0.48
N THR A 121 11.12 21.74 -1.10
CA THR A 121 11.98 20.56 -1.26
C THR A 121 12.33 19.89 0.08
N ALA A 122 12.54 20.67 1.15
CA ALA A 122 12.88 20.11 2.45
C ALA A 122 11.71 19.33 3.08
N ALA A 123 10.47 19.82 2.95
CA ALA A 123 9.29 19.12 3.46
C ALA A 123 8.87 17.96 2.55
N GLU A 124 9.02 18.13 1.24
CA GLU A 124 8.86 17.08 0.23
C GLU A 124 9.74 15.87 0.55
N HIS A 125 11.07 16.06 0.62
CA HIS A 125 12.02 14.98 0.87
C HIS A 125 11.78 14.30 2.22
N ALA A 126 11.52 15.09 3.27
CA ALA A 126 11.27 14.52 4.60
C ALA A 126 9.99 13.65 4.62
N LEU A 127 8.91 14.09 3.96
CA LEU A 127 7.70 13.27 3.82
C LEU A 127 7.96 12.02 2.98
N LEU A 128 8.78 12.13 1.94
CA LEU A 128 9.13 11.01 1.08
C LEU A 128 9.90 9.95 1.86
N ASP A 129 10.93 10.34 2.62
CA ASP A 129 11.73 9.45 3.46
C ASP A 129 10.86 8.73 4.50
N PHE A 130 9.95 9.47 5.14
CA PHE A 130 8.95 8.88 6.03
C PHE A 130 8.00 7.90 5.30
N GLY A 131 7.53 8.26 4.11
CA GLY A 131 6.72 7.40 3.26
C GLY A 131 7.44 6.10 2.89
N TYR A 132 8.71 6.18 2.46
CA TYR A 132 9.54 5.03 2.14
C TYR A 132 9.82 4.15 3.35
N PHE A 133 9.99 4.74 4.53
CA PHE A 133 10.10 4.00 5.78
C PHE A 133 8.83 3.15 6.04
N ILE A 134 7.64 3.75 5.93
CA ILE A 134 6.37 3.02 6.11
C ILE A 134 6.20 1.94 5.03
N LEU A 135 6.54 2.25 3.77
CA LEU A 135 6.48 1.30 2.67
C LEU A 135 7.33 0.06 2.97
N GLN A 136 8.58 0.25 3.37
CA GLN A 136 9.50 -0.83 3.72
C GLN A 136 8.94 -1.68 4.86
N ILE A 137 8.50 -1.06 5.95
CA ILE A 137 7.91 -1.79 7.07
C ILE A 137 6.71 -2.61 6.62
N SER A 138 5.77 -1.99 5.90
CA SER A 138 4.54 -2.67 5.50
C SER A 138 4.79 -3.85 4.56
N ASN A 139 5.71 -3.71 3.60
CA ASN A 139 6.07 -4.78 2.68
C ASN A 139 6.77 -5.93 3.39
N PHE A 140 7.76 -5.66 4.23
CA PHE A 140 8.39 -6.71 5.04
C PHE A 140 7.39 -7.36 6.00
N ALA A 141 6.52 -6.56 6.62
CA ALA A 141 5.51 -7.06 7.55
C ALA A 141 4.47 -7.97 6.89
N THR A 142 4.18 -7.78 5.61
CA THR A 142 3.22 -8.59 4.84
C THR A 142 3.45 -10.08 5.06
N GLY A 143 4.70 -10.54 4.97
CA GLY A 143 5.00 -11.95 5.14
C GLY A 143 4.97 -12.41 6.59
N PHE A 144 5.49 -11.58 7.50
CA PHE A 144 5.52 -11.88 8.92
C PHE A 144 4.13 -11.99 9.53
N VAL A 145 3.20 -11.12 9.16
CA VAL A 145 1.82 -11.16 9.68
C VAL A 145 1.03 -12.39 9.21
N VAL A 146 1.45 -13.03 8.12
CA VAL A 146 0.85 -14.26 7.61
C VAL A 146 1.40 -15.49 8.34
N LEU A 147 2.72 -15.51 8.56
CA LEU A 147 3.41 -16.59 9.27
C LEU A 147 3.12 -16.56 10.77
N PHE A 148 3.01 -15.38 11.35
CA PHE A 148 2.86 -15.13 12.79
C PHE A 148 1.62 -14.28 13.09
N PRO A 149 0.41 -14.76 12.75
CA PRO A 149 -0.78 -13.91 12.71
C PRO A 149 -1.27 -13.39 14.04
N PHE A 150 -0.88 -14.03 15.15
CA PHE A 150 -1.28 -13.64 16.51
C PHE A 150 -0.52 -12.42 17.04
N TYR A 151 0.64 -12.10 16.45
CA TYR A 151 1.49 -11.01 16.93
C TYR A 151 1.09 -9.65 16.35
N GLY A 152 0.26 -9.61 15.30
CA GLY A 152 -0.36 -8.38 14.79
C GLY A 152 0.64 -7.23 14.61
N TRP A 153 0.36 -6.08 15.23
CA TRP A 153 1.22 -4.89 15.18
C TRP A 153 2.59 -5.08 15.84
N VAL A 154 2.75 -6.03 16.77
CA VAL A 154 4.04 -6.30 17.44
C VAL A 154 5.08 -6.76 16.42
N THR A 155 4.67 -7.43 15.34
CA THR A 155 5.56 -7.82 14.24
C THR A 155 6.19 -6.62 13.51
N LEU A 156 5.57 -5.43 13.59
CA LEU A 156 6.06 -4.22 12.94
C LEU A 156 7.27 -3.63 13.65
N LEU A 157 7.40 -3.81 14.98
CA LEU A 157 8.47 -3.21 15.77
C LEU A 157 9.88 -3.70 15.38
N PRO A 158 10.18 -5.02 15.32
CA PRO A 158 11.51 -5.47 14.93
C PRO A 158 11.83 -5.09 13.48
N ILE A 159 10.83 -5.14 12.58
CA ILE A 159 11.01 -4.73 11.18
C ILE A 159 11.34 -3.24 11.10
N ALA A 160 10.59 -2.39 11.80
CA ALA A 160 10.83 -0.96 11.87
C ALA A 160 12.24 -0.66 12.39
N HIS A 161 12.68 -1.37 13.42
CA HIS A 161 14.03 -1.23 13.95
C HIS A 161 15.12 -1.56 12.92
N LEU A 162 14.97 -2.69 12.20
CA LEU A 162 15.92 -3.11 11.17
C LEU A 162 15.94 -2.14 9.97
N VAL A 163 14.78 -1.59 9.58
CA VAL A 163 14.70 -0.58 8.51
C VAL A 163 15.33 0.74 8.96
N LEU A 164 15.08 1.19 10.20
CA LEU A 164 15.68 2.42 10.74
C LEU A 164 17.20 2.36 10.79
N LYS A 165 17.76 1.17 11.06
CA LYS A 165 19.20 0.91 11.04
C LYS A 165 19.76 0.62 9.64
N GLU A 166 18.90 0.66 8.61
CA GLU A 166 19.25 0.32 7.23
C GLU A 166 19.81 -1.11 7.04
N GLU A 167 19.57 -2.01 7.98
CA GLU A 167 20.00 -3.42 7.92
C GLU A 167 19.19 -4.19 6.87
N ILE A 168 17.91 -3.86 6.72
CA ILE A 168 17.04 -4.38 5.64
C ILE A 168 16.46 -3.21 4.84
N THR A 169 16.75 -3.18 3.54
CA THR A 169 16.22 -2.15 2.65
C THR A 169 15.87 -2.72 1.27
N PHE A 170 15.10 -2.01 0.46
CA PHE A 170 14.89 -2.41 -0.93
C PHE A 170 16.14 -2.27 -1.81
N LYS A 171 17.24 -1.71 -1.29
CA LYS A 171 18.50 -1.51 -2.01
C LYS A 171 19.54 -2.59 -1.72
N ASN A 172 19.42 -3.28 -0.58
CA ASN A 172 20.35 -4.33 -0.20
C ASN A 172 19.80 -5.71 -0.52
N VAL A 173 20.68 -6.67 -0.79
CA VAL A 173 20.29 -8.04 -1.21
C VAL A 173 19.40 -8.69 -0.16
N SER A 174 19.75 -8.55 1.13
CA SER A 174 18.98 -9.11 2.25
C SER A 174 17.53 -8.62 2.25
N GLY A 175 17.29 -7.32 2.06
CA GLY A 175 15.95 -6.76 2.01
C GLY A 175 15.23 -7.08 0.70
N ILE A 176 15.89 -7.12 -0.45
CA ILE A 176 15.25 -7.57 -1.71
C ILE A 176 14.75 -9.02 -1.56
N VAL A 177 15.60 -9.90 -1.06
CA VAL A 177 15.28 -11.31 -0.80
C VAL A 177 14.15 -11.43 0.22
N LEU A 178 14.26 -10.72 1.35
CA LEU A 178 13.25 -10.72 2.39
C LEU A 178 11.89 -10.21 1.88
N ASN A 179 11.86 -9.12 1.11
CA ASN A 179 10.65 -8.58 0.52
C ASN A 179 9.99 -9.60 -0.42
N THR A 180 10.78 -10.24 -1.29
CA THR A 180 10.29 -11.25 -2.22
C THR A 180 9.66 -12.42 -1.47
N PHE A 181 10.35 -12.98 -0.47
CA PHE A 181 9.80 -14.08 0.33
C PHE A 181 8.60 -13.63 1.19
N ALA A 182 8.61 -12.39 1.69
CA ALA A 182 7.50 -11.86 2.47
C ALA A 182 6.22 -11.78 1.63
N LEU A 183 6.31 -11.30 0.39
CA LEU A 183 5.18 -11.28 -0.54
C LEU A 183 4.74 -12.71 -0.91
N LEU A 184 5.69 -13.60 -1.22
CA LEU A 184 5.39 -14.98 -1.59
C LEU A 184 4.82 -15.83 -0.44
N SER A 185 5.04 -15.48 0.84
CA SER A 185 4.51 -16.24 1.98
C SER A 185 2.97 -16.25 2.01
N ILE A 186 2.31 -15.27 1.39
CA ILE A 186 0.86 -15.26 1.19
C ILE A 186 0.38 -16.50 0.43
N LEU A 187 1.17 -17.05 -0.50
CA LEU A 187 0.82 -18.29 -1.21
C LEU A 187 0.69 -19.48 -0.24
N ALA A 188 1.53 -19.52 0.80
CA ALA A 188 1.54 -20.57 1.80
C ALA A 188 0.37 -20.47 2.80
N SER A 189 -0.38 -19.36 2.80
CA SER A 189 -1.60 -19.27 3.61
C SER A 189 -2.61 -20.36 3.22
N PRO A 190 -3.43 -20.88 4.15
CA PRO A 190 -4.52 -21.79 3.83
C PRO A 190 -5.49 -21.21 2.77
N LYS A 191 -6.11 -22.06 1.95
CA LYS A 191 -7.13 -21.61 0.96
C LYS A 191 -8.33 -20.91 1.61
N ASN A 192 -8.65 -21.26 2.86
CA ASN A 192 -9.75 -20.65 3.59
C ASN A 192 -9.43 -19.22 4.07
N ASP A 193 -8.16 -18.84 4.13
CA ASP A 193 -7.75 -17.50 4.56
C ASP A 193 -7.79 -16.50 3.43
N PHE A 194 -7.40 -16.87 2.21
CA PHE A 194 -7.45 -15.98 1.05
C PHE A 194 -7.80 -16.74 -0.24
N PRO A 195 -8.53 -16.11 -1.17
CA PRO A 195 -8.82 -16.70 -2.46
C PRO A 195 -7.55 -16.77 -3.33
N LEU A 196 -7.46 -17.75 -4.22
CA LEU A 196 -6.24 -18.02 -5.01
C LEU A 196 -5.78 -16.78 -5.81
N LEU A 197 -6.71 -16.07 -6.45
CA LEU A 197 -6.39 -14.92 -7.29
C LEU A 197 -5.83 -13.74 -6.47
N PHE A 198 -6.31 -13.56 -5.23
CA PHE A 198 -5.70 -12.62 -4.27
C PHE A 198 -4.27 -13.03 -3.94
N LYS A 199 -3.99 -14.32 -3.71
CA LYS A 199 -2.62 -14.77 -3.44
C LYS A 199 -1.69 -14.59 -4.64
N LEU A 200 -2.16 -14.89 -5.84
CA LEU A 200 -1.41 -14.65 -7.08
C LEU A 200 -1.08 -13.17 -7.30
N SER A 201 -1.90 -12.27 -6.77
CA SER A 201 -1.60 -10.83 -6.82
C SER A 201 -0.29 -10.48 -6.09
N PHE A 202 0.07 -11.19 -5.02
CA PHE A 202 1.37 -10.99 -4.34
C PHE A 202 2.55 -11.55 -5.12
N VAL A 203 2.33 -12.60 -5.93
CA VAL A 203 3.33 -13.06 -6.89
C VAL A 203 3.61 -11.96 -7.90
N PHE A 204 2.57 -11.35 -8.47
CA PHE A 204 2.74 -10.21 -9.37
C PHE A 204 3.45 -9.04 -8.69
N MET A 205 3.08 -8.65 -7.46
CA MET A 205 3.84 -7.61 -6.74
C MET A 205 5.31 -7.97 -6.54
N SER A 206 5.64 -9.24 -6.29
CA SER A 206 7.04 -9.69 -6.14
C SER A 206 7.86 -9.56 -7.43
N LEU A 207 7.21 -9.47 -8.59
CA LEU A 207 7.84 -9.24 -9.89
C LEU A 207 8.02 -7.75 -10.22
N MET A 208 7.55 -6.84 -9.37
CA MET A 208 7.71 -5.40 -9.58
C MET A 208 9.17 -4.95 -9.82
N PRO A 209 10.21 -5.51 -9.16
CA PRO A 209 11.59 -5.19 -9.50
C PRO A 209 11.94 -5.45 -10.97
N VAL A 210 11.38 -6.51 -11.58
CA VAL A 210 11.60 -6.81 -13.01
C VAL A 210 10.95 -5.75 -13.91
N VAL A 211 9.77 -5.25 -13.51
CA VAL A 211 9.10 -4.14 -14.21
C VAL A 211 9.94 -2.86 -14.10
N ALA A 212 10.42 -2.55 -12.89
CA ALA A 212 11.26 -1.38 -12.63
C ALA A 212 12.65 -1.45 -13.31
N LEU A 213 13.17 -2.64 -13.62
CA LEU A 213 14.40 -2.78 -14.40
C LEU A 213 14.19 -2.50 -15.90
N LYS A 214 12.97 -2.69 -16.41
CA LYS A 214 12.65 -2.45 -17.83
C LYS A 214 12.30 -1.00 -18.13
N PHE A 215 11.85 -0.26 -17.13
CA PHE A 215 11.42 1.12 -17.28
C PHE A 215 12.15 1.99 -16.28
N ASP A 216 12.81 3.05 -16.76
CA ASP A 216 13.43 4.01 -15.87
C ASP A 216 12.36 4.73 -15.04
N THR A 217 12.18 4.29 -13.80
CA THR A 217 11.23 4.88 -12.85
C THR A 217 11.59 6.29 -12.42
N SER A 218 12.69 6.89 -12.89
CA SER A 218 12.90 8.33 -12.72
C SER A 218 12.18 9.16 -13.78
N THR A 219 11.67 8.54 -14.84
CA THR A 219 10.90 9.20 -15.91
C THR A 219 9.39 9.11 -15.66
N ASP A 220 8.62 10.10 -16.12
CA ASP A 220 7.14 10.10 -16.05
C ASP A 220 6.53 8.85 -16.71
N PHE A 221 7.11 8.39 -17.83
CA PHE A 221 6.68 7.14 -18.48
C PHE A 221 6.94 5.92 -17.60
N GLY A 222 8.14 5.79 -17.04
CA GLY A 222 8.48 4.65 -16.17
C GLY A 222 7.68 4.64 -14.88
N HIS A 223 7.44 5.79 -14.27
CA HIS A 223 6.48 5.96 -13.17
C HIS A 223 5.08 5.52 -13.57
N THR A 224 4.54 6.03 -14.69
CA THR A 224 3.19 5.67 -15.15
C THR A 224 3.06 4.16 -15.39
N MET A 225 4.07 3.51 -15.97
CA MET A 225 4.09 2.06 -16.20
C MET A 225 4.11 1.28 -14.88
N ALA A 226 4.93 1.71 -13.91
CA ALA A 226 4.98 1.11 -12.58
C ALA A 226 3.64 1.26 -11.84
N SER A 227 3.08 2.47 -11.83
CA SER A 227 1.79 2.78 -11.22
C SER A 227 0.65 2.00 -11.87
N SER A 228 0.65 1.86 -13.20
CA SER A 228 -0.35 1.08 -13.93
C SER A 228 -0.26 -0.41 -13.62
N TYR A 229 0.96 -0.96 -13.52
CA TYR A 229 1.18 -2.35 -13.11
C TYR A 229 0.62 -2.61 -11.70
N LEU A 230 0.97 -1.76 -10.73
CA LEU A 230 0.47 -1.87 -9.37
C LEU A 230 -1.05 -1.69 -9.31
N SER A 231 -1.62 -0.78 -10.10
CA SER A 231 -3.07 -0.58 -10.21
C SER A 231 -3.77 -1.87 -10.67
N ALA A 232 -3.25 -2.52 -11.71
CA ALA A 232 -3.81 -3.78 -12.21
C ALA A 232 -3.78 -4.87 -11.14
N VAL A 233 -2.69 -4.95 -10.37
CA VAL A 233 -2.54 -5.92 -9.28
C VAL A 233 -3.54 -5.64 -8.14
N VAL A 234 -3.72 -4.38 -7.74
CA VAL A 234 -4.68 -4.02 -6.69
C VAL A 234 -6.14 -4.25 -7.14
N VAL A 235 -6.46 -3.95 -8.41
CA VAL A 235 -7.78 -4.28 -9.00
C VAL A 235 -8.02 -5.79 -8.96
N LEU A 236 -6.99 -6.60 -9.25
CA LEU A 236 -7.07 -8.05 -9.19
C LEU A 236 -7.36 -8.56 -7.78
N MET A 237 -6.66 -8.03 -6.77
CA MET A 237 -6.91 -8.34 -5.36
C MET A 237 -8.36 -8.04 -4.99
N ARG A 238 -8.84 -6.84 -5.33
CA ARG A 238 -10.20 -6.40 -5.02
C ARG A 238 -11.24 -7.31 -5.66
N ALA A 239 -11.10 -7.57 -6.96
CA ALA A 239 -12.00 -8.46 -7.69
C ALA A 239 -12.05 -9.87 -7.07
N SER A 240 -10.88 -10.37 -6.63
CA SER A 240 -10.79 -11.68 -6.00
C SER A 240 -11.56 -11.75 -4.67
N LEU A 241 -11.48 -10.71 -3.84
CA LEU A 241 -12.20 -10.65 -2.57
C LEU A 241 -13.71 -10.51 -2.78
N GLN A 242 -14.13 -9.65 -3.71
CA GLN A 242 -15.56 -9.46 -4.03
C GLN A 242 -16.23 -10.73 -4.55
N ASN A 243 -15.54 -11.49 -5.40
CA ASN A 243 -16.05 -12.77 -5.89
C ASN A 243 -16.22 -13.77 -4.74
N GLN A 244 -15.27 -13.86 -3.81
CA GLN A 244 -15.38 -14.73 -2.64
C GLN A 244 -16.59 -14.36 -1.76
N ALA A 245 -16.79 -13.08 -1.48
CA ALA A 245 -17.95 -12.60 -0.71
C ALA A 245 -19.28 -12.98 -1.39
N SER A 246 -19.37 -12.85 -2.72
CA SER A 246 -20.60 -13.18 -3.47
C SER A 246 -20.95 -14.68 -3.45
N HIS A 247 -19.95 -15.57 -3.48
CA HIS A 247 -20.17 -17.02 -3.38
C HIS A 247 -20.52 -17.47 -1.96
N GLY A 248 -19.94 -16.84 -0.93
CA GLY A 248 -20.26 -17.12 0.47
C GLY A 248 -21.72 -16.80 0.84
N ILE A 249 -22.30 -15.77 0.23
CA ILE A 249 -23.73 -15.41 0.40
C ILE A 249 -24.63 -16.42 -0.31
N SER A 250 -24.25 -16.90 -1.50
CA SER A 250 -25.04 -17.88 -2.25
C SER A 250 -25.11 -19.24 -1.55
N ALA A 251 -24.00 -19.71 -0.98
CA ALA A 251 -23.97 -20.99 -0.25
C ALA A 251 -24.86 -20.99 1.00
N LYS A 252 -25.01 -19.82 1.67
CA LYS A 252 -25.88 -19.67 2.85
C LYS A 252 -27.38 -19.59 2.53
N LYS A 253 -27.77 -19.33 1.28
CA LYS A 253 -29.20 -19.32 0.88
C LYS A 253 -29.75 -20.72 0.57
N HIS A 254 -28.87 -21.70 0.42
CA HIS A 254 -29.22 -23.08 0.03
C HIS A 254 -28.86 -24.11 1.10
N ALA A 255 -28.38 -23.67 2.26
CA ALA A 255 -28.18 -24.48 3.46
C ALA A 255 -29.25 -24.10 4.49
#